data_AF-K0EX96-F1
#
_entry.id   AF-K0EX96-F1
#
_cell.length_a   1.000
_cell.length_b   1.000
_cell.length_c   1.000
_cell.angle_alpha   90.00
_cell.angle_beta   90.00
_cell.angle_gamma   90.00
#
_symmetry.space_group_name_H-M   'P 1'
#
loop_
_entity.id
_entity.type
_entity.pdbx_description
1 polymer ?
#
loop_
_entity_poly.entity_id
_entity_poly.type
_entity_poly.pdbx_seq_one_letter_code
_entity_poly.pdbx_strand_id
1 'polypeptide(L)' 'MGKREFSSFIASAVERELRGMLLDEYIADHERRIGPLPEAERRRARELFDDALGESGQWHTAS' A
#
# COMPACT_ATOMS: atom_id res chain seq x y z
N MET A 1 -17.09 3.62 -20.97
CA MET A 1 -15.84 2.92 -20.62
C MET A 1 -15.88 1.52 -21.19
N GLY A 2 -14.80 1.09 -21.83
CA GLY A 2 -14.66 -0.29 -22.30
C GLY A 2 -14.41 -1.26 -21.14
N LYS A 3 -14.72 -2.55 -21.32
CA LYS A 3 -14.49 -3.60 -20.30
C LYS A 3 -13.05 -3.60 -19.75
N ARG A 4 -12.05 -3.32 -20.59
CA ARG A 4 -10.63 -3.24 -20.19
C ARG A 4 -10.34 -2.07 -19.24
N GLU A 5 -10.89 -0.89 -19.51
CA GLU A 5 -10.69 0.29 -18.66
C GLU A 5 -11.31 0.08 -17.28
N PHE A 6 -12.51 -0.50 -17.24
CA PHE A 6 -13.17 -0.85 -15.99
C PHE A 6 -12.36 -1.87 -15.18
N SER A 7 -11.87 -2.95 -15.81
CA SER A 7 -11.01 -3.93 -15.14
C SER A 7 -9.72 -3.31 -14.60
N SER A 8 -9.07 -2.43 -15.37
CA SER A 8 -7.87 -1.72 -14.91
C SER A 8 -8.15 -0.82 -13.71
N PHE A 9 -9.25 -0.08 -13.75
CA PHE A 9 -9.65 0.79 -12.64
C PHE A 9 -9.92 0.00 -11.37
N ILE A 10 -10.68 -1.10 -11.47
CA ILE A 10 -10.95 -1.98 -10.33
C ILE A 10 -9.66 -2.57 -9.79
N ALA A 11 -8.75 -3.04 -10.65
CA ALA A 11 -7.46 -3.57 -10.23
C ALA A 11 -6.65 -2.53 -9.45
N SER A 12 -6.51 -1.31 -9.98
CA SER A 12 -5.78 -0.23 -9.30
C SER A 12 -6.42 0.18 -7.97
N ALA A 13 -7.76 0.18 -7.89
CA ALA A 13 -8.46 0.46 -6.64
C ALA A 13 -8.19 -0.63 -5.59
N VAL A 14 -8.33 -1.91 -5.96
CA VAL A 14 -8.06 -3.05 -5.06
C VAL A 14 -6.61 -3.07 -4.62
N GLU A 15 -5.67 -2.81 -5.53
CA GLU A 15 -4.25 -2.74 -5.22
C GLU A 15 -3.95 -1.65 -4.17
N ARG A 16 -4.55 -0.46 -4.31
CA ARG A 16 -4.39 0.62 -3.33
C ARG A 16 -4.94 0.22 -1.95
N GLU A 17 -6.10 -0.43 -1.89
CA GLU A 17 -6.67 -0.88 -0.60
C GLU A 17 -5.78 -1.96 0.05
N LEU A 18 -5.30 -2.93 -0.73
CA LEU A 18 -4.38 -3.98 -0.25
C LEU A 18 -3.06 -3.37 0.27
N ARG A 19 -2.51 -2.39 -0.45
CA ARG A 19 -1.34 -1.61 -0.01
C ARG A 19 -1.61 -0.90 1.32
N GLY A 20 -2.77 -0.26 1.44
CA GLY A 20 -3.24 0.34 2.69
C GLY A 20 -3.16 -0.62 3.87
N MET A 21 -3.85 -1.76 3.74
CA MET A 21 -3.94 -2.80 4.77
C MET A 21 -2.61 -3.44 5.12
N LEU A 22 -1.74 -3.69 4.14
CA LEU A 22 -0.43 -4.29 4.38
C LEU A 22 0.44 -3.39 5.26
N LEU A 23 0.47 -2.08 4.97
CA LEU A 23 1.22 -1.16 5.80
C LEU A 23 0.60 -1.04 7.20
N ASP A 24 -0.73 -0.98 7.31
CA ASP A 24 -1.40 -0.86 8.60
C ASP A 24 -1.09 -2.07 9.49
N GLU A 25 -1.10 -3.29 8.94
CA GLU A 25 -0.70 -4.51 9.69
C GLU A 25 0.77 -4.45 10.10
N TYR A 26 1.67 -4.01 9.22
CA TYR A 26 3.09 -3.88 9.55
C TYR A 26 3.34 -2.87 10.68
N ILE A 27 2.67 -1.72 10.61
CA ILE A 27 2.74 -0.68 11.65
C ILE A 27 2.15 -1.21 12.96
N ALA A 28 1.02 -1.92 12.91
CA ALA A 28 0.42 -2.51 14.11
C ALA A 28 1.33 -3.56 14.77
N ASP A 29 2.00 -4.42 13.98
CA ASP A 29 2.98 -5.38 14.53
C ASP A 29 4.20 -4.67 15.12
N HIS A 30 4.70 -3.62 14.46
CA HIS A 30 5.81 -2.81 14.98
C HIS A 30 5.45 -2.14 16.31
N GLU A 31 4.30 -1.48 16.37
CA GLU A 31 3.83 -0.77 17.56
C GLU A 31 3.56 -1.73 18.74
N ARG A 32 3.08 -2.94 18.45
CA ARG A 32 2.89 -4.00 19.46
C ARG A 32 4.21 -4.41 20.12
N ARG A 33 5.32 -4.39 19.39
CA ARG A 33 6.63 -4.84 19.88
C ARG A 33 7.40 -3.76 20.60
N ILE A 34 7.31 -2.51 20.14
CA ILE A 34 8.23 -1.43 20.55
C ILE A 34 7.48 -0.24 21.18
N GLY A 35 6.15 -0.18 21.03
CA GLY A 35 5.32 0.93 21.48
C GLY A 35 4.84 1.82 20.33
N PRO A 36 3.91 2.73 20.59
CA PRO A 36 3.26 3.53 19.56
C PRO A 36 4.26 4.42 18.82
N LEU A 37 4.10 4.50 17.50
CA LEU A 37 4.89 5.41 16.68
C LEU A 37 4.33 6.82 16.76
N PRO A 38 5.18 7.86 16.80
CA PRO A 38 4.76 9.23 16.59
C PRO A 38 4.02 9.35 15.23
N GLU A 39 2.95 10.13 15.21
CA GLU A 39 2.13 10.30 14.00
C GLU A 39 2.93 10.82 12.79
N ALA A 40 3.98 11.62 13.03
CA ALA A 40 4.88 12.07 11.97
C ALA A 40 5.67 10.92 11.33
N GLU A 41 6.08 9.92 12.11
CA GLU A 41 6.78 8.73 11.62
C GLU A 41 5.83 7.79 10.90
N ARG A 42 4.58 7.66 11.39
CA ARG A 42 3.52 6.91 10.69
C ARG A 42 3.24 7.49 9.30
N ARG A 43 3.10 8.81 9.18
CA ARG A 43 2.94 9.48 7.88
C ARG A 43 4.15 9.26 6.97
N ARG A 44 5.36 9.39 7.51
CA ARG A 44 6.58 9.13 6.75
C ARG A 44 6.66 7.68 6.27
N ALA A 45 6.24 6.71 7.09
CA ALA A 45 6.19 5.31 6.69
C ALA A 45 5.20 5.09 5.54
N ARG A 46 4.04 5.78 5.54
CA ARG A 46 3.10 5.76 4.43
C ARG A 46 3.70 6.32 3.15
N GLU A 47 4.34 7.48 3.21
CA GLU A 47 5.03 8.08 2.05
C GLU A 47 6.10 7.15 1.48
N LEU A 48 6.98 6.61 2.33
CA LEU A 48 8.03 5.67 1.90
C LEU A 48 7.46 4.38 1.31
N PHE A 49 6.35 3.89 1.86
CA PHE A 49 5.69 2.69 1.36
C PHE A 49 5.02 2.94 0.00
N ASP A 50 4.34 4.06 -0.15
CA ASP A 50 3.71 4.45 -1.41
C ASP A 50 4.77 4.72 -2.49
N ASP A 51 5.89 5.39 -2.15
CA ASP A 51 7.01 5.63 -3.06
C ASP A 51 7.68 4.32 -3.49
N ALA A 52 8.02 3.44 -2.54
CA ALA A 52 8.64 2.16 -2.85
C ALA A 52 7.77 1.31 -3.79
N LEU A 53 6.45 1.43 -3.66
CA LEU A 53 5.49 0.67 -4.46
C LEU A 53 5.13 1.35 -5.79
N GLY A 54 5.12 2.68 -5.82
CA GLY A 54 5.00 3.48 -7.03
C GLY A 54 6.22 3.32 -7.93
N GLU A 55 7.43 3.36 -7.36
CA GLU A 55 8.67 3.02 -8.05
C GLU A 55 8.68 1.55 -8.49
N SER A 56 8.08 0.65 -7.70
CA SER A 56 7.94 -0.75 -8.09
C SER A 56 7.07 -0.92 -9.34
N GLY A 57 6.13 0.01 -9.63
CA GLY A 57 5.37 0.26 -10.87
C GLY A 57 4.69 -0.92 -11.61
N GLN A 58 4.98 -2.13 -11.19
CA GLN A 58 4.91 -3.38 -11.93
C GLN A 58 5.06 -4.47 -10.88
N TRP A 59 4.07 -4.63 -10.01
CA TRP A 59 3.80 -6.00 -9.61
C TRP A 59 3.42 -6.68 -10.91
N HIS A 60 4.42 -7.32 -11.54
CA HIS A 60 4.18 -8.25 -12.63
C HIS A 60 3.10 -9.17 -12.09
N THR A 61 1.88 -8.99 -12.58
CA THR A 61 0.81 -9.95 -12.35
C THR A 61 1.37 -11.24 -12.92
N ALA A 62 1.88 -12.10 -12.04
CA ALA A 62 2.38 -13.40 -12.40
C ALA A 62 1.24 -14.07 -13.19
N SER A 63 1.48 -14.23 -14.48
CA SER A 63 0.61 -14.98 -15.38
C SER A 63 0.97 -16.45 -15.30
#